data_AF-A0A2G2QQ41-F1
#
_entry.id   AF-A0A2G2QQ41-F1
#
_cell.length_a   1.000
_cell.length_b   1.000
_cell.length_c   1.000
_cell.angle_alpha   90.00
_cell.angle_beta   90.00
_cell.angle_gamma   90.00
#
_symmetry.space_group_name_H-M   'P 1'
#
loop_
_entity.id
_entity.type
_entity.pdbx_description
1 polymer ?
#
loop_
_entity_poly.entity_id
_entity_poly.type
_entity_poly.pdbx_seq_one_letter_code
_entity_poly.pdbx_strand_id
1 'polypeptide(L)'
;MNKVQQTKQNEPSINNLMREQAANFFVEVTGSGERIYHWIDTRVDMLSSTKLWEILRISEIPGCDLEAAFIDAITDELIRRTDYFDGRPHLPRH
;
A
#
# COMPACT_ATOMS: atom_id res chain seq x y z
N MET A 1 -9.60 49.19 -9.02
CA MET A 1 -8.49 48.24 -8.73
C MET A 1 -8.96 47.32 -7.61
N ASN A 2 -9.39 46.10 -7.94
CA ASN A 2 -9.88 45.14 -6.95
C ASN A 2 -8.70 44.32 -6.41
N LYS A 3 -8.41 44.45 -5.11
CA LYS A 3 -7.44 43.59 -4.42
C LYS A 3 -8.10 42.24 -4.17
N VAL A 4 -7.71 41.23 -4.95
CA VAL A 4 -8.04 39.84 -4.67
C VAL A 4 -7.27 39.44 -3.41
N GLN A 5 -7.98 39.31 -2.29
CA GLN A 5 -7.43 38.70 -1.09
C GLN A 5 -7.26 37.21 -1.35
N GLN A 6 -6.04 36.77 -1.62
CA GLN A 6 -5.69 35.36 -1.58
C GLN A 6 -5.85 34.90 -0.13
N THR A 7 -6.95 34.20 0.15
CA THR A 7 -7.08 33.39 1.35
C THR A 7 -5.96 32.34 1.31
N LYS A 8 -4.89 32.56 2.07
CA LYS A 8 -3.92 31.51 2.40
C LYS A 8 -4.70 30.43 3.13
N GLN A 9 -5.08 29.38 2.40
CA GLN A 9 -5.57 28.16 3.02
C GLN A 9 -4.48 27.70 4.00
N ASN A 10 -4.84 27.46 5.25
CA ASN A 10 -3.93 26.92 6.27
C ASN A 10 -3.47 25.54 5.80
N GLU A 11 -2.38 25.47 5.06
CA GLU A 11 -1.72 24.20 4.76
C GLU A 11 -1.33 23.56 6.09
N PRO A 12 -1.74 22.30 6.35
CA PRO A 12 -1.33 21.61 7.57
C PRO A 12 0.19 21.58 7.60
N SER A 13 0.77 21.93 8.75
CA SER A 13 2.22 21.80 8.92
C SER A 13 2.62 20.35 8.62
N ILE A 14 3.82 20.13 8.07
CA ILE A 14 4.33 18.79 7.77
C ILE A 14 4.19 17.86 8.99
N ASN A 15 4.38 18.38 10.20
CA ASN A 15 4.21 17.60 11.44
C ASN A 15 2.77 17.13 11.67
N ASN A 16 1.77 17.95 11.32
CA ASN A 16 0.37 17.55 11.41
C ASN A 16 0.04 16.50 10.35
N LEU A 17 0.49 16.71 9.11
CA LEU A 17 0.31 15.74 8.02
C LEU A 17 0.94 14.38 8.37
N MET A 18 2.19 14.36 8.85
CA MET A 18 2.87 13.12 9.23
C MET A 18 2.17 12.42 10.40
N ARG A 19 1.56 13.18 11.33
CA ARG A 19 0.78 12.62 12.44
C ARG A 19 -0.53 12.01 11.94
N GLU A 20 -1.23 12.69 11.03
CA GLU A 20 -2.48 12.20 10.43
C GLU A 20 -2.24 10.93 9.61
N GLN A 21 -1.08 10.80 8.97
CA GLN A 21 -0.71 9.66 8.14
C GLN A 21 0.01 8.54 8.91
N ALA A 22 0.18 8.65 10.22
CA ALA A 22 1.02 7.73 11.01
C ALA A 22 0.55 6.25 10.98
N ALA A 23 -0.71 6.00 10.60
CA ALA A 23 -1.22 4.63 10.41
C ALA A 23 -0.83 4.00 9.06
N ASN A 24 -0.35 4.81 8.10
CA ASN A 24 -0.07 4.40 6.72
C ASN A 24 1.42 4.19 6.45
N PHE A 25 2.28 4.30 7.46
CA PHE A 25 3.71 4.01 7.32
C PHE A 25 4.31 3.52 8.63
N PHE A 26 5.45 2.86 8.54
CA PHE A 26 6.32 2.64 9.69
C PHE A 26 7.69 3.29 9.46
N VAL A 27 8.42 3.53 10.54
CA VAL A 27 9.73 4.19 10.50
C VAL A 27 10.80 3.22 10.98
N GLU A 28 11.75 2.94 10.12
CA GLU A 28 12.97 2.20 10.47
C GLU A 28 14.07 3.22 10.81
N VAL A 29 14.77 2.99 11.93
CA VAL A 29 15.95 3.79 12.30
C VAL A 29 17.19 2.94 12.05
N THR A 30 18.05 3.39 11.14
CA THR A 30 19.28 2.66 10.80
C THR A 30 20.32 2.78 11.92
N GLY A 31 21.38 1.96 11.85
CA GLY A 31 22.50 2.06 12.79
C GLY A 31 23.23 3.41 12.78
N SER A 32 23.08 4.22 11.72
CA SER A 32 23.61 5.59 11.63
C SER A 32 22.65 6.65 12.17
N GLY A 33 21.45 6.27 12.61
CA GLY A 33 20.41 7.18 13.10
C GLY A 33 19.54 7.81 12.01
N GLU A 34 19.69 7.38 10.76
CA GLU A 34 18.82 7.81 9.66
C GLU A 34 17.43 7.18 9.79
N ARG A 35 16.38 7.94 9.42
CA ARG A 35 14.99 7.48 9.45
C ARG A 35 14.52 7.16 8.04
N ILE A 36 14.17 5.89 7.80
CA ILE A 36 13.58 5.42 6.55
C ILE A 36 12.08 5.24 6.79
N TYR A 37 11.26 5.87 5.94
CA TYR A 37 9.80 5.80 6.01
C TYR A 37 9.29 4.77 5.01
N HIS A 38 8.62 3.74 5.51
CA HIS A 38 8.07 2.66 4.72
C HIS A 38 6.56 2.79 4.66
N TRP A 39 6.03 3.19 3.50
CA TRP A 39 4.59 3.27 3.30
C TRP A 39 3.95 1.88 3.31
N ILE A 40 2.88 1.75 4.08
CA ILE A 40 2.02 0.57 4.14
C ILE A 40 0.97 0.74 3.05
N ASP A 41 1.17 0.07 1.93
CA ASP A 41 0.20 0.06 0.83
C ASP A 41 -0.71 -1.16 0.95
N THR A 42 -1.87 -0.98 1.61
CA THR A 42 -2.93 -2.01 1.68
C THR A 42 -3.94 -1.88 0.55
N ARG A 43 -3.76 -0.93 -0.38
CA ARG A 43 -4.67 -0.73 -1.49
C ARG A 43 -4.41 -1.75 -2.58
N VAL A 44 -5.05 -2.91 -2.45
CA VAL A 44 -4.96 -4.01 -3.41
C VAL A 44 -5.24 -3.57 -4.85
N ASP A 45 -6.11 -2.57 -5.04
CA ASP A 45 -6.47 -1.99 -6.33
C ASP A 45 -5.32 -1.23 -7.03
N MET A 46 -4.33 -0.77 -6.27
CA MET A 46 -3.17 -0.04 -6.81
C MET A 46 -1.97 -0.94 -7.12
N LEU A 47 -1.94 -2.16 -6.57
CA LEU A 47 -0.85 -3.09 -6.80
C LEU A 47 -1.02 -3.80 -8.14
N SER A 48 0.09 -4.11 -8.82
CA SER A 48 0.05 -4.93 -10.04
C SER A 48 -0.38 -6.36 -9.72
N SER A 49 -0.99 -7.06 -10.69
CA SER A 49 -1.40 -8.46 -10.48
C SER A 49 -0.20 -9.34 -10.10
N THR A 50 0.97 -9.12 -10.70
CA THR A 50 2.23 -9.78 -10.30
C THR A 50 2.55 -9.56 -8.83
N LYS A 51 2.43 -8.33 -8.33
CA LYS A 51 2.72 -8.00 -6.94
C LYS A 51 1.72 -8.64 -5.98
N LEU A 52 0.43 -8.62 -6.33
CA LEU A 52 -0.64 -9.30 -5.59
C LEU A 52 -0.35 -10.80 -5.46
N TRP A 53 0.09 -11.45 -6.54
CA TRP A 53 0.49 -12.87 -6.53
C TRP A 53 1.74 -13.15 -5.69
N GLU A 54 2.73 -12.26 -5.71
CA GLU A 54 3.89 -12.38 -4.83
C GLU A 54 3.49 -12.34 -3.36
N ILE A 55 2.56 -11.45 -3.00
CA ILE A 55 2.06 -11.34 -1.62
C ILE A 55 1.32 -12.61 -1.20
N LEU A 56 0.44 -13.15 -2.06
CA LEU A 56 -0.23 -14.44 -1.79
C LEU A 56 0.80 -15.57 -1.58
N ARG A 57 1.80 -15.68 -2.46
CA ARG A 57 2.86 -16.69 -2.32
C ARG A 57 3.65 -16.55 -1.01
N ILE A 58 3.92 -15.32 -0.59
CA ILE A 58 4.62 -15.06 0.68
C ILE A 58 3.73 -15.44 1.88
N SER A 59 2.41 -15.26 1.79
CA SER A 59 1.47 -15.66 2.85
C SER A 59 1.44 -17.17 3.12
N GLU A 60 1.81 -18.00 2.14
CA GLU A 60 1.92 -19.44 2.30
C GLU A 60 3.21 -19.87 3.06
N ILE A 61 4.16 -18.95 3.27
CA ILE A 61 5.41 -19.24 3.98
C ILE A 61 5.10 -19.29 5.49
N PRO A 62 5.45 -20.39 6.18
CA PRO A 62 5.24 -20.51 7.63
C PRO A 62 5.90 -19.35 8.40
N GLY A 63 5.13 -18.69 9.27
CA GLY A 63 5.59 -17.52 10.03
C GLY A 63 5.36 -16.17 9.36
N CYS A 64 4.74 -16.14 8.17
CA CYS A 64 4.21 -14.92 7.60
C CYS A 64 2.79 -14.66 8.13
N ASP A 65 2.65 -13.70 9.04
CA ASP A 65 1.35 -13.29 9.58
C ASP A 65 0.74 -12.22 8.67
N LEU A 66 0.02 -12.66 7.63
CA LEU A 66 -0.86 -11.82 6.82
C LEU A 66 -2.31 -12.01 7.30
N GLU A 67 -3.02 -10.90 7.51
CA GLU A 67 -4.41 -10.94 7.94
C GLU A 67 -5.29 -11.61 6.88
N ALA A 68 -6.17 -12.53 7.31
CA ALA A 68 -7.07 -13.25 6.40
C ALA A 68 -7.92 -12.29 5.53
N ALA A 69 -8.42 -11.21 6.12
CA ALA A 69 -9.19 -10.19 5.39
C ALA A 69 -8.38 -9.51 4.27
N PHE A 70 -7.06 -9.37 4.43
CA PHE A 70 -6.19 -8.82 3.40
C PHE A 70 -5.91 -9.83 2.29
N ILE A 71 -5.75 -11.12 2.64
CA ILE A 71 -5.66 -12.22 1.66
C ILE A 71 -6.93 -12.30 0.82
N ASP A 72 -8.10 -12.19 1.44
CA ASP A 72 -9.39 -12.18 0.76
C ASP A 72 -9.49 -10.97 -0.18
N ALA A 73 -9.12 -9.77 0.27
CA ALA A 73 -9.11 -8.57 -0.57
C ALA A 73 -8.18 -8.68 -1.79
N ILE A 74 -7.01 -9.31 -1.64
CA ILE A 74 -6.09 -9.58 -2.75
C ILE A 74 -6.74 -10.56 -3.74
N THR A 75 -7.37 -11.62 -3.23
CA THR A 75 -8.00 -12.66 -4.05
C THR A 75 -9.16 -12.09 -4.85
N ASP A 76 -10.04 -11.31 -4.23
CA ASP A 76 -11.16 -10.64 -4.88
C ASP A 76 -10.70 -9.68 -5.98
N GLU A 77 -9.62 -8.92 -5.75
CA GLU A 77 -9.06 -8.02 -6.75
C GLU A 77 -8.48 -8.78 -7.95
N LEU A 78 -7.79 -9.90 -7.72
CA LEU A 78 -7.29 -10.76 -8.80
C LEU A 78 -8.42 -11.40 -9.62
N ILE A 79 -9.50 -11.85 -8.96
CA ILE A 79 -10.72 -12.35 -9.62
C ILE A 79 -11.34 -11.25 -10.48
N ARG A 80 -11.49 -10.03 -9.94
CA ARG A 80 -12.05 -8.88 -10.65
C ARG A 80 -11.25 -8.53 -11.90
N ARG A 81 -9.92 -8.71 -11.87
CA ARG A 81 -9.03 -8.50 -13.00
C ARG A 81 -9.00 -9.63 -14.01
N THR A 82 -9.72 -10.73 -13.76
CA THR A 82 -9.60 -11.98 -14.52
C THR A 82 -8.17 -12.50 -14.56
N ASP A 83 -7.40 -12.28 -13.48
CA ASP A 83 -6.01 -12.76 -13.34
C ASP A 83 -5.91 -13.94 -12.37
N TYR A 84 -7.05 -14.42 -11.86
CA TYR A 84 -7.20 -15.55 -10.93
C TYR A 84 -7.87 -16.75 -11.60
N PHE A 85 -7.09 -17.79 -11.91
CA PHE A 85 -7.61 -19.04 -12.49
C PHE A 85 -7.09 -20.25 -11.72
N ASP A 86 -7.98 -21.09 -11.21
CA ASP A 86 -7.66 -22.34 -10.50
C ASP A 86 -6.63 -22.17 -9.36
N GLY A 87 -6.69 -21.06 -8.63
CA GLY A 87 -5.74 -20.75 -7.55
C GLY A 87 -4.32 -20.45 -8.05
N ARG A 88 -4.15 -20.10 -9.33
CA ARG A 88 -2.86 -19.80 -9.95
C ARG A 88 -2.93 -18.57 -10.86
N PRO A 89 -1.81 -17.83 -11.03
CA PRO A 89 -1.74 -16.70 -11.94
C PRO A 89 -1.92 -17.12 -13.39
N HIS A 90 -2.73 -16.37 -14.14
CA HIS A 90 -2.62 -16.34 -15.60
C HIS A 90 -1.41 -15.49 -15.96
N LEU A 91 -0.23 -16.10 -16.03
CA LEU A 91 0.93 -15.40 -16.59
C LEU A 91 0.69 -15.26 -18.10
N PRO A 92 0.66 -14.04 -18.66
CA PRO A 92 0.64 -13.88 -20.10
C PRO A 92 1.87 -14.60 -20.66
N ARG A 93 1.63 -15.53 -21.60
CA ARG A 93 2.71 -16.20 -22.31
C ARG A 93 3.41 -15.14 -23.17
N HIS A 94 4.66 -14.83 -22.83
CA HIS A 94 5.55 -14.06 -23.69
C HIS A 94 5.89 -14.82 -24.97
#